data_AF-A0A2V2RYT6-F1
#
_entry.id   AF-A0A2V2RYT6-F1
#
_cell.length_a   1.000
_cell.length_b   1.000
_cell.length_c   1.000
_cell.angle_alpha   90.00
_cell.angle_beta   90.00
_cell.angle_gamma   90.00
#
_symmetry.space_group_name_H-M   'P 1'
#
loop_
_entity.id
_entity.type
_entity.pdbx_description
1 polymer ?
#
loop_
_entity_poly.entity_id
_entity_poly.type
_entity_poly.pdbx_seq_one_letter_code
_entity_poly.pdbx_strand_id
1 'polypeptide(L)'
;MMANNPLDNRIREAAWRETPSQAELDQIRPWLAAHPEAQAQWQAEISLTEALKDLPDVPVASNFTARVLQAVDREAAEQTGPTFGIMDAIARRLPRWAPKAALAGLLIGSAVLSFGHFQQARRTEDAQRLAVASEVASMPSPTILKDFDAIRALDRTPPDLAMLDLFK
;
A
#
# COMPACT_ATOMS: atom_id res chain seq x y z
N MET A 1 3.79 5.54 36.94
CA MET A 1 3.51 6.25 35.66
C MET A 1 2.75 7.51 36.04
N MET A 2 3.47 8.59 36.39
CA MET A 2 2.85 9.85 36.82
C MET A 2 2.13 10.45 35.62
N ALA A 3 0.83 10.72 35.77
CA ALA A 3 0.05 11.41 34.77
C ALA A 3 0.71 12.77 34.52
N ASN A 4 1.03 13.06 33.26
CA ASN A 4 1.62 14.32 32.85
C ASN A 4 0.57 15.44 32.99
N ASN A 5 0.35 15.92 34.21
CA ASN A 5 -0.62 16.97 34.49
C ASN A 5 -0.03 18.29 33.99
N PRO A 6 -0.77 19.06 33.15
CA PRO A 6 -0.29 20.36 32.66
C PRO A 6 0.09 21.31 33.80
N LEU A 7 -0.48 21.15 34.99
CA LEU A 7 -0.12 21.98 36.15
C LEU A 7 1.29 21.66 36.69
N ASP A 8 1.69 20.38 36.72
CA ASP A 8 3.00 19.95 37.21
C ASP A 8 4.13 20.51 36.34
N ASN A 9 3.91 20.55 35.02
CA ASN A 9 4.86 21.15 34.07
C ASN A 9 4.97 22.66 34.29
N ARG A 10 3.85 23.37 34.46
CA ARG A 10 3.88 24.82 34.73
C ARG A 10 4.60 25.15 36.02
N ILE A 11 4.49 24.30 37.04
CA ILE A 11 5.21 24.44 38.29
C ILE A 11 6.70 24.18 38.05
N ARG A 12 7.09 23.12 37.35
CA ARG A 12 8.50 22.91 37.04
C ARG A 12 9.10 24.09 36.23
N GLU A 13 8.39 24.55 35.22
CA GLU A 13 8.80 25.68 34.37
C GLU A 13 8.92 26.99 35.16
N ALA A 14 8.00 27.25 36.10
CA ALA A 14 8.06 28.42 36.96
C ALA A 14 9.26 28.37 37.92
N ALA A 15 9.72 27.17 38.32
CA ALA A 15 10.88 26.99 39.21
C ALA A 15 12.19 27.31 38.48
N TRP A 16 12.28 26.96 37.20
CA TRP A 16 13.47 27.17 36.38
C TRP A 16 13.57 28.58 35.80
N ARG A 17 12.48 29.36 35.82
CA ARG A 17 12.52 30.76 35.39
C ARG A 17 13.22 31.61 36.44
N GLU A 18 14.07 32.51 35.95
CA GLU A 18 14.83 33.42 36.81
C GLU A 18 13.95 34.35 37.65
N THR A 19 12.74 34.69 37.19
CA THR A 19 11.74 35.47 37.95
C THR A 19 10.31 35.16 37.48
N PRO A 20 9.60 34.21 38.12
CA PRO A 20 8.17 34.00 37.86
C PRO A 20 7.36 35.24 38.31
N SER A 21 6.32 35.59 37.55
CA SER A 21 5.49 36.76 37.89
C SER A 21 4.62 36.49 39.13
N GLN A 22 4.29 37.52 39.90
CA GLN A 22 3.43 37.39 41.09
C GLN A 22 2.06 36.77 40.77
N ALA A 23 1.49 37.12 39.61
CA ALA A 23 0.22 36.55 39.14
C ALA A 23 0.30 35.05 38.83
N GLU A 24 1.46 34.53 38.41
CA GLU A 24 1.68 33.09 38.22
C GLU A 24 1.88 32.37 39.56
N LEU A 25 2.61 32.99 40.49
CA LEU A 25 2.81 32.44 41.84
C LEU A 25 1.47 32.31 42.60
N ASP A 26 0.58 33.29 42.47
CA ASP A 26 -0.74 33.25 43.09
C ASP A 26 -1.65 32.16 42.50
N GLN A 27 -1.45 31.79 41.23
CA GLN A 27 -2.16 30.66 40.60
C GLN A 27 -1.65 29.30 41.07
N ILE A 28 -0.35 29.19 41.34
CA ILE A 28 0.32 27.93 41.70
C ILE A 28 0.22 27.66 43.22
N ARG A 29 0.22 28.70 44.05
CA ARG A 29 0.26 28.61 45.51
C ARG A 29 -0.89 27.79 46.13
N PRO A 30 -2.16 27.91 45.69
CA PRO A 30 -3.25 27.09 46.22
C PRO A 30 -3.04 25.59 45.95
N TRP A 31 -2.46 25.26 44.79
CA TRP A 31 -2.21 23.87 44.43
C TRP A 31 -1.01 23.28 45.18
N LEU A 32 0.07 24.05 45.36
CA LEU A 32 1.21 23.64 46.19
C LEU A 32 0.80 23.43 47.65
N ALA A 33 -0.09 24.28 48.18
CA ALA A 33 -0.63 24.11 49.53
C ALA A 33 -1.47 22.82 49.69
N ALA A 34 -2.08 22.34 48.59
CA ALA A 34 -2.84 21.10 48.57
C ALA A 34 -1.96 19.85 48.35
N HIS A 35 -0.71 20.01 47.89
CA HIS A 35 0.22 18.91 47.56
C HIS A 35 1.59 19.11 48.24
N PRO A 36 1.75 18.68 49.50
CA PRO A 36 2.99 18.86 50.26
C PRO A 36 4.23 18.24 49.59
N GLU A 37 4.08 17.11 48.88
CA GLU A 37 5.18 16.52 48.12
C GLU A 37 5.70 17.44 47.02
N ALA A 38 4.80 18.15 46.33
CA ALA A 38 5.17 19.07 45.27
C ALA A 38 5.77 20.37 45.81
N GLN A 39 5.33 20.82 46.99
CA GLN A 39 5.94 21.94 47.69
C GLN A 39 7.39 21.65 48.09
N ALA A 40 7.68 20.46 48.60
CA ALA A 40 9.04 20.05 48.94
C ALA A 40 9.95 20.00 47.70
N GLN A 41 9.44 19.43 46.60
CA GLN A 41 10.17 19.39 45.33
C GLN A 41 10.42 20.80 44.77
N TRP A 42 9.43 21.68 44.81
CA TRP A 42 9.56 23.07 44.37
C TRP A 42 10.64 23.83 45.17
N GLN A 43 10.68 23.67 46.49
CA GLN A 43 11.73 24.28 47.33
C GLN A 43 13.13 23.75 46.99
N ALA A 44 13.25 22.45 46.73
CA ALA A 44 14.51 21.85 46.31
C ALA A 44 15.00 22.44 44.97
N GLU A 45 14.12 22.57 43.98
CA GLU A 45 14.44 23.15 42.66
C GLU A 45 14.85 24.64 42.77
N ILE A 46 14.18 25.44 43.61
CA ILE A 46 14.59 26.82 43.88
C ILE A 46 15.98 26.87 44.50
N SER A 47 16.22 26.08 45.55
CA SER A 47 17.52 26.07 46.23
C SER A 47 18.66 25.63 45.32
N LEU A 48 18.39 24.69 44.41
CA LEU A 48 19.35 24.27 43.39
C LEU A 48 19.63 25.39 42.40
N THR A 49 18.59 26.10 41.94
CA THR A 49 18.74 27.21 41.00
C THR A 49 19.54 28.36 41.62
N GLU A 50 19.32 28.67 42.90
CA GLU A 50 20.13 29.63 43.64
C GLU A 50 21.60 29.17 43.75
N ALA A 51 21.85 27.92 44.14
CA ALA A 51 23.20 27.37 44.22
C ALA A 51 23.93 27.34 42.86
N LEU A 52 23.19 27.18 41.75
CA LEU A 52 23.74 27.24 40.39
C LEU A 52 24.07 28.68 39.96
N LYS A 53 23.34 29.69 40.44
CA LYS A 53 23.67 31.10 40.19
C LYS A 53 24.96 31.52 40.87
N ASP A 54 25.26 30.93 42.02
CA ASP A 54 26.47 31.22 42.80
C ASP A 54 27.74 30.53 42.22
N LEU A 55 27.60 29.69 41.20
CA LEU A 55 28.74 29.01 40.58
C LEU A 55 29.60 30.02 39.79
N PRO A 56 30.93 29.93 39.86
CA PRO A 56 31.81 30.79 39.08
C PRO A 56 31.65 30.51 37.59
N ASP A 57 31.63 31.58 36.79
CA ASP A 57 31.62 31.48 35.33
C ASP A 57 32.86 30.71 34.85
N VAL A 58 32.62 29.58 34.19
CA VAL A 58 33.69 28.77 33.60
C VAL A 58 33.94 29.28 32.18
N PRO A 59 35.20 29.59 31.80
CA PRO A 59 35.50 30.00 30.44
C PRO A 59 35.16 28.86 29.47
N VAL A 60 34.20 29.13 28.60
CA VAL A 60 33.77 28.21 27.54
C VAL A 60 34.81 28.24 26.42
N ALA A 61 35.15 27.07 25.86
CA ALA A 61 36.05 26.99 24.71
C ALA A 61 35.47 27.76 23.51
N SER A 62 36.31 28.48 22.76
CA SER A 62 35.88 29.27 21.59
C SER A 62 35.24 28.46 20.46
N ASN A 63 35.45 27.13 20.46
CA ASN A 63 34.86 26.19 19.50
C ASN A 63 33.71 25.37 20.08
N PHE A 64 33.16 25.74 21.24
CA PHE A 64 32.08 25.00 21.90
C PHE A 64 30.89 24.78 20.97
N THR A 65 30.37 25.85 20.36
CA THR A 65 29.23 25.77 19.44
C THR A 65 29.51 24.84 18.26
N ALA A 66 30.72 24.90 17.69
CA ALA A 66 31.11 24.01 16.60
C ALA A 66 31.13 22.54 17.03
N ARG A 67 31.63 22.24 18.23
CA ARG A 67 31.64 20.88 18.78
C ARG A 67 30.24 20.36 19.10
N VAL A 68 29.36 21.22 19.60
CA VAL A 68 27.96 20.87 19.88
C VAL A 68 27.22 20.57 18.58
N LEU A 69 27.31 21.44 17.58
CA LEU A 69 26.66 21.22 16.28
C LEU A 69 27.17 19.93 15.64
N GLN A 70 28.49 19.69 15.66
CA GLN A 70 29.06 18.45 15.15
C GLN A 70 28.55 17.21 15.89
N ALA A 71 28.35 17.29 17.21
CA ALA A 71 27.81 16.19 18.00
C ALA A 71 26.34 15.90 17.67
N VAL A 72 25.53 16.95 17.50
CA VAL A 72 24.12 16.86 17.09
C VAL A 72 24.01 16.29 15.68
N ASP A 73 24.82 16.78 14.73
CA ASP A 73 24.84 16.29 13.35
C ASP A 73 25.23 14.81 13.29
N ARG A 74 26.19 14.39 14.12
CA ARG A 74 26.59 12.98 14.24
C ARG A 74 25.44 12.14 14.79
N GLU A 75 24.77 12.57 15.85
CA GLU A 75 23.65 11.85 16.43
C GLU A 75 22.45 11.77 15.46
N ALA A 76 22.15 12.86 14.75
CA ALA A 76 21.15 12.88 13.70
C ALA A 76 21.51 11.93 12.54
N ALA A 77 22.79 11.85 12.16
CA ALA A 77 23.27 10.92 11.14
C ALA A 77 23.23 9.46 11.60
N GLU A 78 23.43 9.18 12.89
CA GLU A 78 23.31 7.84 13.48
C GLU A 78 21.84 7.39 13.56
N GLN A 79 20.92 8.29 13.91
CA GLN A 79 19.48 8.03 13.90
C GLN A 79 18.91 7.88 12.49
N THR A 80 19.46 8.63 11.53
CA THR A 80 19.17 8.50 10.09
C THR A 80 20.14 7.51 9.44
N GLY A 81 20.73 6.61 10.25
CA GLY A 81 21.74 5.65 9.83
C GLY A 81 21.38 5.09 8.47
N PRO A 82 22.26 5.23 7.47
CA PRO A 82 21.91 4.82 6.13
C PRO A 82 21.47 3.35 6.19
N THR A 83 20.28 3.04 5.68
CA THR A 83 19.89 1.67 5.30
C THR A 83 20.75 1.17 4.12
N PHE A 84 22.03 1.58 4.06
CA PHE A 84 23.10 0.99 3.27
C PHE A 84 23.57 -0.35 3.89
N GLY A 85 22.65 -1.06 4.53
CA GLY A 85 22.82 -2.44 4.95
C GLY A 85 22.35 -3.33 3.82
N ILE A 86 23.27 -4.08 3.22
CA ILE A 86 23.01 -5.23 2.35
C ILE A 86 22.46 -4.89 0.94
N MET A 87 21.37 -4.12 0.80
CA MET A 87 20.75 -3.81 -0.51
C MET A 87 21.69 -3.04 -1.44
N ASP A 88 22.41 -2.06 -0.91
CA ASP A 88 23.36 -1.26 -1.69
C ASP A 88 24.65 -2.03 -2.03
N ALA A 89 25.04 -2.98 -1.17
CA ALA A 89 26.13 -3.91 -1.44
C ALA A 89 25.75 -4.94 -2.52
N ILE A 90 24.50 -5.42 -2.53
CA ILE A 90 23.94 -6.28 -3.58
C ILE A 90 23.83 -5.51 -4.89
N ALA A 91 23.32 -4.28 -4.86
CA ALA A 91 23.18 -3.43 -6.05
C ALA A 91 24.53 -3.13 -6.71
N ARG A 92 25.60 -2.92 -5.92
CA ARG A 92 26.97 -2.75 -6.45
C ARG A 92 27.55 -4.03 -7.07
N ARG A 93 27.17 -5.22 -6.58
CA ARG A 93 27.63 -6.50 -7.13
C ARG A 93 26.81 -6.99 -8.32
N LEU A 94 25.61 -6.47 -8.52
CA LEU A 94 24.71 -6.96 -9.56
C LEU A 94 25.09 -6.36 -10.93
N PRO A 95 25.27 -7.17 -11.97
CA PRO A 95 25.61 -6.65 -13.29
C PRO A 95 24.46 -5.79 -13.85
N ARG A 96 24.79 -4.70 -14.54
CA ARG A 96 23.81 -3.70 -15.04
C ARG A 96 22.72 -4.26 -15.97
N TRP A 97 22.91 -5.46 -16.51
CA TRP A 97 21.96 -6.16 -17.37
C TRP A 97 20.97 -7.06 -16.60
N ALA A 98 21.26 -7.41 -15.34
CA ALA A 98 20.40 -8.26 -14.52
C ALA A 98 18.96 -7.74 -14.33
N PRO A 99 18.70 -6.44 -14.03
CA PRO A 99 17.33 -5.95 -13.89
C PRO A 99 16.56 -6.02 -15.22
N LYS A 100 17.24 -5.78 -16.35
CA LYS A 100 16.64 -5.89 -17.68
C LYS A 100 16.29 -7.35 -18.01
N ALA A 101 17.16 -8.30 -17.63
CA ALA A 101 16.91 -9.73 -17.81
C ALA A 101 15.76 -10.24 -16.92
N ALA A 102 15.67 -9.78 -15.67
CA ALA A 102 14.57 -10.13 -14.78
C ALA A 102 13.21 -9.65 -15.31
N LEU A 103 13.16 -8.41 -15.80
CA LEU A 103 11.93 -7.87 -16.41
C LEU A 103 11.54 -8.64 -17.68
N ALA A 104 12.51 -8.94 -18.56
CA ALA A 104 12.27 -9.75 -19.75
C ALA A 104 11.77 -11.16 -19.39
N GLY A 105 12.38 -11.79 -18.40
CA GLY A 105 11.94 -13.09 -17.89
C GLY A 105 10.52 -13.06 -17.33
N LEU A 106 10.14 -11.99 -16.62
CA LEU A 106 8.79 -11.83 -16.09
C LEU A 106 7.75 -11.64 -17.19
N LEU A 107 8.07 -10.84 -18.22
CA LEU A 107 7.20 -10.66 -19.39
C LEU A 107 7.04 -11.96 -20.17
N ILE A 108 8.14 -12.66 -20.46
CA ILE A 108 8.09 -13.95 -21.16
C ILE A 108 7.31 -14.99 -20.36
N GLY A 109 7.58 -15.09 -19.04
CA GLY A 109 6.85 -15.99 -18.15
C GLY A 109 5.35 -15.69 -18.12
N SER A 110 4.97 -14.41 -18.01
CA SER A 110 3.57 -13.99 -18.04
C SER A 110 2.88 -14.31 -19.37
N ALA A 111 3.57 -14.14 -20.50
CA ALA A 111 3.05 -14.46 -21.83
C ALA A 111 2.82 -15.96 -22.01
N VAL A 112 3.77 -16.80 -21.55
CA VAL A 112 3.66 -18.27 -21.59
C VAL A 112 2.50 -18.75 -20.71
N LEU A 113 2.39 -18.24 -19.48
CA LEU A 113 1.30 -18.57 -18.57
C LEU A 113 -0.06 -18.15 -19.15
N SER A 114 -0.15 -16.93 -19.69
CA SER A 114 -1.38 -16.44 -20.33
C SER A 114 -1.78 -17.30 -21.53
N PHE A 115 -0.82 -17.75 -22.34
CA PHE A 115 -1.08 -18.61 -23.49
C PHE A 115 -1.59 -20.00 -23.07
N GLY A 116 -1.01 -20.58 -22.01
CA GLY A 116 -1.48 -21.85 -21.45
C GLY A 116 -2.93 -21.78 -20.94
N HIS A 117 -3.26 -20.73 -20.19
CA HIS A 117 -4.63 -20.49 -19.71
C HIS A 117 -5.63 -20.31 -20.87
N PHE A 118 -5.24 -19.60 -21.93
CA PHE A 118 -6.10 -19.36 -23.09
C PHE A 118 -6.36 -20.64 -23.90
N GLN A 119 -5.38 -21.53 -24.01
CA GLN A 119 -5.58 -22.84 -24.65
C GLN A 119 -6.49 -23.76 -23.85
N GLN A 120 -6.40 -23.72 -22.52
CA GLN A 120 -7.25 -24.53 -21.65
C GLN A 120 -8.72 -24.10 -21.73
N ALA A 121 -8.98 -22.79 -21.87
CA ALA A 121 -10.32 -22.24 -22.09
C ALA A 121 -10.92 -22.60 -23.48
N ARG A 122 -10.08 -22.76 -24.52
CA ARG A 122 -10.57 -23.21 -25.83
C ARG A 122 -10.98 -24.68 -25.84
N ARG A 123 -10.28 -25.53 -25.09
CA ARG A 123 -10.65 -26.96 -24.99
C ARG A 123 -12.03 -27.18 -24.38
N THR A 124 -12.49 -26.32 -23.47
CA THR A 124 -13.85 -26.39 -22.93
C THR A 124 -14.91 -25.94 -23.94
N GLU A 125 -14.58 -25.00 -24.83
CA GLU A 125 -15.49 -24.52 -25.87
C GLU A 125 -15.64 -25.54 -27.01
N ASP A 126 -14.54 -26.19 -27.41
CA ASP A 126 -14.56 -27.27 -28.41
C ASP A 126 -15.30 -28.52 -27.89
N ALA A 127 -15.17 -28.84 -26.59
CA ALA A 127 -15.92 -29.91 -25.96
C ALA A 127 -17.44 -29.65 -25.96
N GLN A 128 -17.87 -28.41 -25.73
CA GLN A 128 -19.28 -28.02 -25.86
C GLN A 128 -19.78 -28.11 -27.31
N ARG A 129 -18.96 -27.73 -28.29
CA ARG A 129 -19.32 -27.84 -29.71
C ARG A 129 -19.45 -29.30 -30.16
N LEU A 130 -18.59 -30.20 -29.66
CA LEU A 130 -18.70 -31.64 -29.88
C LEU A 130 -19.91 -32.25 -29.15
N ALA A 131 -20.24 -31.77 -27.95
CA ALA A 131 -21.45 -32.19 -27.23
C ALA A 131 -22.72 -31.80 -28.00
N VAL A 132 -22.80 -30.56 -28.51
CA VAL A 132 -23.92 -30.09 -29.35
C VAL A 132 -23.96 -30.86 -30.68
N ALA A 133 -22.83 -31.18 -31.30
CA ALA A 133 -22.81 -32.00 -32.52
C ALA A 133 -23.28 -33.45 -32.26
N SER A 134 -22.98 -34.02 -31.10
CA SER A 134 -23.48 -35.34 -30.67
C SER A 134 -24.97 -35.32 -30.32
N GLU A 135 -25.48 -34.20 -29.80
CA GLU A 135 -26.89 -33.98 -29.53
C GLU A 135 -27.69 -33.83 -30.84
N VAL A 136 -27.14 -33.13 -31.84
CA VAL A 136 -27.72 -33.01 -33.19
C VAL A 136 -27.66 -34.33 -33.97
N ALA A 137 -26.64 -35.16 -33.75
CA ALA A 137 -26.58 -36.52 -34.30
C ALA A 137 -27.63 -37.48 -33.73
N SER A 138 -28.33 -37.08 -32.66
CA SER A 138 -29.43 -37.84 -32.03
C SER A 138 -30.83 -37.38 -32.50
N MET A 139 -30.91 -36.52 -33.53
CA MET A 139 -32.18 -36.19 -34.20
C MET A 139 -32.67 -37.31 -35.14
N PRO A 140 -33.99 -37.48 -35.34
CA PRO A 140 -34.56 -38.67 -35.98
C PRO A 140 -34.19 -38.80 -37.46
N SER A 141 -34.03 -40.06 -37.90
CA SER A 141 -33.72 -40.55 -39.24
C SER A 141 -34.12 -39.66 -40.44
N PRO A 142 -33.28 -39.55 -41.51
CA PRO A 142 -33.55 -38.80 -42.74
C PRO A 142 -34.78 -39.24 -43.55
N THR A 143 -35.56 -40.19 -43.05
CA THR A 143 -36.87 -40.58 -43.60
C THR A 143 -37.88 -39.43 -43.56
N ILE A 144 -37.83 -38.54 -42.56
CA ILE A 144 -38.79 -37.40 -42.45
C ILE A 144 -38.61 -36.40 -43.60
N LEU A 145 -37.40 -36.30 -44.17
CA LEU A 145 -37.12 -35.39 -45.28
C LEU A 145 -37.62 -35.92 -46.64
N LYS A 146 -37.91 -37.23 -46.77
CA LYS A 146 -38.42 -37.81 -48.01
C LYS A 146 -39.84 -37.35 -48.33
N ASP A 147 -40.67 -37.13 -47.32
CA ASP A 147 -42.06 -36.71 -47.52
C ASP A 147 -42.14 -35.30 -48.13
N PHE A 148 -41.18 -34.43 -47.80
CA PHE A 148 -41.07 -33.10 -48.39
C PHE A 148 -40.63 -33.13 -49.85
N ASP A 149 -39.72 -34.03 -50.23
CA ASP A 149 -39.33 -34.20 -51.64
C ASP A 149 -40.48 -34.74 -52.49
N ALA A 150 -41.31 -35.64 -51.94
CA ALA A 150 -42.49 -36.16 -52.63
C ALA A 150 -43.54 -35.07 -52.91
N ILE A 151 -43.83 -34.20 -51.93
CA ILE A 151 -44.74 -33.05 -52.11
C ILE A 151 -44.19 -32.09 -53.17
N ARG A 152 -42.87 -31.84 -53.15
CA ARG A 152 -42.22 -30.94 -54.10
C ARG A 152 -42.15 -31.50 -55.52
N ALA A 153 -42.17 -32.83 -55.67
CA ALA A 153 -42.23 -33.48 -56.98
C ALA A 153 -43.64 -33.42 -57.60
N LEU A 154 -44.70 -33.51 -56.80
CA LEU A 154 -46.08 -33.44 -57.28
C LEU A 154 -46.43 -32.05 -57.86
N ASP A 155 -45.95 -31.00 -57.20
CA ASP A 155 -46.17 -29.59 -57.58
C ASP A 155 -45.47 -29.20 -58.90
N ARG A 156 -44.57 -30.07 -59.41
CA ARG A 156 -43.78 -29.83 -60.63
C ARG A 156 -44.35 -30.49 -61.87
N THR A 157 -45.62 -30.92 -61.86
CA THR A 157 -46.27 -31.38 -63.09
C THR A 157 -46.68 -30.14 -63.91
N PRO A 158 -46.02 -29.85 -65.05
CA PRO A 158 -46.47 -28.74 -65.88
C PRO A 158 -47.87 -29.08 -66.43
N PRO A 159 -48.80 -28.11 -66.53
CA PRO A 159 -50.06 -28.34 -67.22
C PRO A 159 -49.75 -28.83 -68.64
N ASP A 160 -50.42 -29.89 -69.08
CA ASP A 160 -50.13 -30.60 -70.32
C ASP A 160 -50.41 -29.69 -71.53
N LEU A 161 -49.38 -28.95 -71.94
CA LEU A 161 -49.38 -28.00 -73.05
C LEU A 161 -49.70 -28.68 -74.40
N ALA A 162 -49.75 -30.02 -74.45
CA ALA A 162 -50.24 -30.77 -75.60
C ALA A 162 -51.71 -30.47 -75.95
N MET A 163 -52.55 -30.05 -74.98
CA MET A 163 -53.90 -29.55 -75.30
C MET A 163 -53.90 -28.16 -75.96
N LEU A 164 -52.85 -27.36 -75.78
CA LEU A 164 -52.78 -25.98 -76.27
C LEU A 164 -52.26 -25.85 -77.71
N ASP A 165 -51.60 -26.88 -78.25
CA ASP A 165 -51.17 -26.93 -79.66
C ASP A 165 -52.23 -27.52 -80.62
N LEU A 166 -53.38 -27.99 -80.12
CA LEU A 166 -54.51 -28.44 -80.95
C LEU A 166 -55.48 -27.31 -81.34
N PHE A 167 -55.24 -26.08 -80.88
CA PHE A 167 -56.14 -24.92 -81.04
C PHE A 167 -55.56 -23.78 -81.90
N LYS A 168 -54.57 -24.05 -82.77
CA LYS A 168 -54.08 -23.11 -83.78
C LYS A 168 -54.40 -23.53 -85.21
#